data_AF-A0A7L4ZE96-F1
#
_entry.id   AF-A0A7L4ZE96-F1
#
_cell.length_a   1.000
_cell.length_b   1.000
_cell.length_c   1.000
_cell.angle_alpha   90.00
_cell.angle_beta   90.00
_cell.angle_gamma   90.00
#
_symmetry.space_group_name_H-M   'P 1'
#
loop_
_entity.id
_entity.type
_entity.pdbx_description
1 polymer ?
#
loop_
_entity_poly.entity_id
_entity_poly.type
_entity_poly.pdbx_seq_one_letter_code
_entity_poly.pdbx_strand_id
1 'polypeptide(L)'
;MKTIENTHSEKLEKAEIDIISAELLAVHVTLEKLKLARKSILRDALILGVIAIILMLVGAYGSIARWTNFPIFPATIFAGGILLAIAFRPLQQYKNELASAEETRNELQTILKNNHLDYKVDVRVTRDSEGEYVIKKSIKLVTIK
;
A
#
# COMPACT_ATOMS: atom_id res chain seq x y z
N MET A 1 11.67 10.22 -49.96
CA MET A 1 11.80 10.05 -48.49
C MET A 1 10.79 10.99 -47.87
N LYS A 2 9.57 10.51 -47.56
CA LYS A 2 8.49 11.34 -47.01
C LYS A 2 8.54 11.24 -45.49
N THR A 3 8.77 12.39 -44.86
CA THR A 3 8.77 12.61 -43.42
C THR A 3 7.42 12.22 -42.84
N ILE A 4 7.42 11.27 -41.90
CA ILE A 4 6.26 10.95 -41.07
C ILE A 4 6.25 11.98 -39.94
N GLU A 5 5.66 13.15 -40.20
CA GLU A 5 5.17 13.99 -39.12
C GLU A 5 3.80 13.43 -38.73
N ASN A 6 3.79 12.45 -37.83
CA ASN A 6 2.57 12.06 -37.14
C ASN A 6 2.56 12.73 -35.78
N THR A 7 2.40 14.05 -35.79
CA THR A 7 2.11 14.85 -34.61
C THR A 7 0.62 14.73 -34.33
N HIS A 8 0.18 13.53 -33.95
CA HIS A 8 -1.14 13.36 -33.37
C HIS A 8 -1.07 13.85 -31.92
N SER A 9 -1.21 15.16 -31.76
CA SER A 9 -1.78 15.71 -30.52
C SER A 9 -3.25 15.31 -30.52
N GLU A 10 -3.51 14.04 -30.22
CA GLU A 10 -4.86 13.57 -29.91
C GLU A 10 -5.23 14.22 -28.58
N LYS A 11 -6.10 15.22 -28.65
CA LYS A 11 -6.89 15.61 -27.48
C LYS A 11 -7.62 14.36 -27.03
N LEU A 12 -7.39 13.94 -25.78
CA LEU A 12 -8.13 12.83 -25.17
C LEU A 12 -9.62 12.96 -25.49
N GLU A 13 -10.20 11.90 -26.03
CA GLU A 13 -11.63 11.87 -26.28
C GLU A 13 -12.39 11.89 -24.95
N LYS A 14 -13.62 12.40 -24.96
CA LYS A 14 -14.44 12.50 -23.74
C LYS A 14 -14.59 11.15 -23.03
N ALA A 15 -14.65 10.05 -23.78
CA ALA A 15 -14.71 8.69 -23.24
C ALA A 15 -13.41 8.29 -22.51
N GLU A 16 -12.24 8.67 -23.05
CA GLU A 16 -10.94 8.38 -22.43
C GLU A 16 -10.75 9.18 -21.14
N ILE A 17 -11.21 10.44 -21.13
CA ILE A 17 -11.22 11.28 -19.93
C ILE A 17 -12.10 10.64 -18.83
N ASP A 18 -13.27 10.12 -19.19
CA ASP A 18 -14.17 9.46 -18.24
C ASP A 18 -13.53 8.17 -17.68
N ILE A 19 -12.85 7.37 -18.51
CA ILE A 19 -12.12 6.17 -18.08
C ILE A 19 -10.99 6.52 -17.12
N ILE A 20 -10.12 7.47 -17.50
CA ILE A 20 -8.99 7.93 -16.67
C ILE A 20 -9.52 8.48 -15.34
N SER A 21 -10.62 9.24 -15.35
CA SER A 21 -11.22 9.79 -14.13
C SER A 21 -11.73 8.70 -13.18
N ALA A 22 -12.33 7.63 -13.72
CA ALA A 22 -12.84 6.51 -12.94
C ALA A 22 -11.69 5.68 -12.34
N GLU A 23 -10.64 5.45 -13.11
CA GLU A 23 -9.45 4.71 -12.67
C GLU A 23 -8.68 5.48 -11.59
N LEU A 24 -8.47 6.77 -11.81
CA LEU A 24 -7.79 7.66 -10.87
C LEU A 24 -8.55 7.77 -9.54
N LEU A 25 -9.88 7.74 -9.60
CA LEU A 25 -10.75 7.70 -8.43
C LEU A 25 -10.62 6.35 -7.71
N ALA A 26 -10.59 5.22 -8.44
CA ALA A 26 -10.40 3.90 -7.86
C ALA A 26 -9.03 3.80 -7.13
N VAL A 27 -7.97 4.32 -7.74
CA VAL A 27 -6.63 4.39 -7.14
C VAL A 27 -6.64 5.22 -5.84
N HIS A 28 -7.31 6.38 -5.81
CA HIS A 28 -7.44 7.18 -4.59
C HIS A 28 -8.23 6.46 -3.48
N VAL A 29 -9.27 5.70 -3.83
CA VAL A 29 -10.01 4.86 -2.87
C VAL A 29 -9.09 3.78 -2.29
N THR A 30 -8.28 3.13 -3.12
CA THR A 30 -7.30 2.13 -2.66
C THR A 30 -6.27 2.75 -1.72
N LEU A 31 -5.72 3.93 -2.05
CA LEU A 31 -4.76 4.64 -1.21
C LEU A 31 -5.37 5.04 0.16
N GLU A 32 -6.62 5.53 0.18
CA GLU A 32 -7.32 5.84 1.42
C GLU A 32 -7.59 4.59 2.28
N LYS A 33 -8.01 3.48 1.65
CA LYS A 33 -8.18 2.19 2.35
C LYS A 33 -6.87 1.70 2.95
N LEU A 34 -5.78 1.76 2.19
CA LEU A 34 -4.44 1.42 2.67
C LEU A 34 -4.05 2.32 3.86
N LYS A 35 -4.28 3.63 3.76
CA LYS A 35 -3.99 4.58 4.85
C LYS A 35 -4.74 4.23 6.15
N LEU A 36 -5.99 3.77 6.06
CA LEU A 36 -6.76 3.30 7.21
C LEU A 36 -6.21 1.97 7.75
N ALA A 37 -5.89 1.02 6.86
CA ALA A 37 -5.35 -0.29 7.21
C ALA A 37 -3.94 -0.21 7.85
N ARG A 38 -3.20 0.89 7.60
CA ARG A 38 -1.86 1.10 8.16
C ARG A 38 -1.82 0.91 9.68
N LYS A 39 -2.80 1.45 10.41
CA LYS A 39 -2.77 1.40 11.89
C LYS A 39 -2.95 -0.03 12.41
N SER A 40 -3.83 -0.82 11.81
CA SER A 40 -4.01 -2.22 12.20
C SER A 40 -2.80 -3.08 11.82
N ILE A 41 -2.29 -2.94 10.58
CA ILE A 41 -1.11 -3.70 10.12
C ILE A 41 0.11 -3.41 11.01
N LEU A 42 0.34 -2.14 11.35
CA LEU A 42 1.45 -1.76 12.21
C LEU A 42 1.29 -2.31 13.63
N ARG A 43 0.06 -2.32 14.17
CA ARG A 43 -0.24 -2.88 15.48
C ARG A 43 0.02 -4.38 15.51
N ASP A 44 -0.45 -5.12 14.50
CA ASP A 44 -0.30 -6.58 14.44
C ASP A 44 1.18 -6.97 14.28
N ALA A 45 1.90 -6.27 13.39
CA ALA A 45 3.34 -6.47 13.22
C ALA A 45 4.13 -6.14 14.50
N LEU A 46 3.75 -5.09 15.23
CA LEU A 46 4.38 -4.74 16.50
C LEU A 46 4.15 -5.81 17.58
N ILE A 47 2.91 -6.29 17.72
CA ILE A 47 2.58 -7.35 18.69
C ILE A 47 3.38 -8.62 18.40
N LEU A 48 3.37 -9.08 17.15
CA LEU A 48 4.12 -10.27 16.74
C LEU A 48 5.63 -10.07 16.87
N GLY A 49 6.15 -8.89 16.54
CA GLY A 49 7.56 -8.55 16.71
C GLY A 49 8.01 -8.58 18.16
N VAL A 50 7.22 -8.03 19.09
CA VAL A 50 7.51 -8.07 20.54
C VAL A 50 7.53 -9.51 21.05
N ILE A 51 6.54 -10.33 20.68
CA ILE A 51 6.48 -11.75 21.07
C ILE A 51 7.72 -12.50 20.55
N ALA A 52 8.08 -12.29 19.28
CA ALA A 52 9.26 -12.89 18.68
C ALA A 52 10.56 -12.50 19.41
N ILE A 53 10.73 -11.23 19.77
CA ILE A 53 11.89 -10.75 20.53
C ILE A 53 11.95 -11.42 21.90
N ILE A 54 10.83 -11.52 22.62
CA ILE A 54 10.79 -12.19 23.93
C ILE A 54 11.21 -13.66 23.80
N LEU A 55 10.70 -14.38 22.81
CA LEU A 55 11.06 -15.78 22.57
C LEU A 55 12.55 -15.95 22.25
N MET A 56 13.11 -15.06 21.42
CA MET A 56 14.54 -15.08 21.11
C MET A 56 15.40 -14.75 22.34
N LEU A 57 15.00 -13.80 23.19
CA LEU A 57 15.71 -13.45 24.42
C LEU A 57 15.69 -14.60 25.44
N VAL A 58 14.55 -15.27 25.62
CA VAL A 58 14.42 -16.45 26.49
C VAL A 58 15.29 -17.59 25.97
N GLY A 59 15.25 -17.85 24.66
CA GLY A 59 16.10 -18.85 24.01
C GLY A 59 17.59 -18.54 24.14
N ALA A 60 17.98 -17.29 23.92
CA ALA A 60 19.38 -16.85 24.06
C ALA A 60 19.87 -16.94 25.50
N TYR A 61 19.06 -16.51 26.48
CA TYR A 61 19.40 -16.62 27.90
C TYR A 61 19.59 -18.07 28.34
N GLY A 62 18.65 -18.97 27.99
CA GLY A 62 18.78 -20.39 28.31
C GLY A 62 20.00 -21.03 27.64
N SER A 63 20.36 -20.58 26.43
CA SER A 63 21.58 -21.03 25.76
C SER A 63 22.85 -20.60 26.49
N ILE A 64 22.94 -19.33 26.92
CA ILE A 64 24.07 -18.78 27.68
C ILE A 64 24.19 -19.45 29.05
N ALA A 65 23.07 -19.74 29.71
CA ALA A 65 23.02 -20.46 30.98
C ALA A 65 23.41 -21.95 30.87
N ARG A 66 23.84 -22.43 29.68
CA ARG A 66 24.15 -23.83 29.36
C ARG A 66 22.99 -24.79 29.63
N TRP A 67 21.75 -24.29 29.57
CA TRP A 67 20.55 -25.13 29.53
C TRP A 67 20.31 -25.72 28.14
N THR A 68 21.29 -25.59 27.24
CA THR A 68 21.33 -26.10 25.86
C THR A 68 21.07 -27.60 25.74
N ASN A 69 21.21 -28.37 26.82
CA ASN A 69 20.82 -29.78 26.89
C ASN A 69 19.30 -29.98 26.70
N PHE A 70 18.49 -28.93 26.85
CA PHE A 70 17.07 -28.96 26.54
C PHE A 70 16.83 -28.41 25.13
N PRO A 71 16.27 -29.21 24.19
CA PRO A 71 16.07 -28.82 22.79
C PRO A 71 15.07 -27.65 22.60
N ILE A 72 14.41 -27.23 23.67
CA ILE A 72 13.42 -26.15 23.70
C ILE A 72 14.09 -24.79 23.41
N PHE A 73 15.32 -24.55 23.88
CA PHE A 73 15.95 -23.23 23.73
C PHE A 73 16.33 -22.89 22.28
N PRO A 74 16.98 -23.76 21.49
CA PRO A 74 17.18 -23.53 20.06
C PRO A 74 15.84 -23.41 19.29
N ALA A 75 14.84 -24.21 19.65
CA ALA A 75 13.51 -24.18 19.03
C ALA A 75 12.82 -22.83 19.25
N THR A 76 12.93 -22.23 20.44
CA THR A 76 12.36 -20.90 20.74
C THR A 76 13.01 -19.77 19.94
N ILE A 77 14.32 -19.82 19.69
CA ILE A 77 15.02 -18.85 18.84
C ILE A 77 14.52 -18.96 17.40
N PHE A 78 14.43 -20.19 16.86
CA PHE A 78 13.94 -20.43 15.51
C PHE A 78 12.48 -20.02 15.34
N ALA A 79 11.62 -20.36 16.30
CA ALA A 79 10.22 -19.94 16.33
C ALA A 79 10.08 -18.41 16.37
N GLY A 80 10.93 -17.72 17.14
CA GLY A 80 11.01 -16.26 17.15
C GLY A 80 11.38 -15.69 15.78
N GLY A 81 12.36 -16.29 15.08
CA GLY A 81 12.71 -15.90 13.71
C GLY A 81 11.56 -16.05 12.71
N ILE A 82 10.84 -17.18 12.77
CA ILE A 82 9.65 -17.41 11.92
C ILE A 82 8.55 -16.38 12.22
N LEU A 83 8.27 -16.12 13.50
CA LEU A 83 7.26 -15.13 13.90
C LEU A 83 7.61 -13.73 13.40
N LEU A 84 8.89 -13.37 13.43
CA LEU A 84 9.37 -12.10 12.87
C LEU A 84 9.10 -12.03 11.36
N ALA A 85 9.43 -13.09 10.61
CA ALA A 85 9.19 -13.15 9.17
C ALA A 85 7.69 -13.04 8.83
N ILE A 86 6.83 -13.70 9.61
CA ILE A 86 5.36 -13.60 9.48
C ILE A 86 4.89 -12.17 9.77
N ALA A 87 5.45 -11.50 10.78
CA ALA A 87 5.11 -10.12 11.13
C ALA A 87 5.50 -9.12 10.03
N PHE A 88 6.62 -9.36 9.33
CA PHE A 88 7.10 -8.49 8.25
C PHE A 88 6.34 -8.66 6.93
N ARG A 89 5.80 -9.85 6.65
CA ARG A 89 5.07 -10.13 5.41
C ARG A 89 3.92 -9.14 5.10
N PRO A 90 2.98 -8.85 6.03
CA PRO A 90 1.90 -7.91 5.75
C PRO A 90 2.39 -6.46 5.59
N LEU A 91 3.46 -6.07 6.28
CA LEU A 91 4.12 -4.77 6.09
C LEU A 91 4.71 -4.63 4.69
N GLN A 92 5.33 -5.71 4.19
CA GLN A 92 5.92 -5.72 2.85
C GLN A 92 4.84 -5.70 1.76
N GLN A 93 3.75 -6.44 1.93
CA GLN A 93 2.59 -6.39 1.04
C GLN A 93 1.98 -4.98 1.00
N TYR A 94 1.75 -4.37 2.16
CA TYR A 94 1.28 -2.99 2.27
C TYR A 94 2.19 -2.01 1.51
N LYS A 95 3.51 -2.12 1.67
CA LYS A 95 4.47 -1.24 0.99
C LYS A 95 4.41 -1.40 -0.52
N ASN A 96 4.30 -2.64 -1.02
CA ASN A 96 4.22 -2.91 -2.45
C ASN A 96 2.90 -2.40 -3.05
N GLU A 97 1.78 -2.63 -2.37
CA GLU A 97 0.45 -2.13 -2.79
C GLU A 97 0.40 -0.60 -2.80
N LEU A 98 1.00 0.05 -1.80
CA LEU A 98 1.11 1.51 -1.75
C LEU A 98 1.96 2.03 -2.91
N ALA A 99 3.14 1.45 -3.14
CA ALA A 99 4.05 1.87 -4.19
C ALA A 99 3.41 1.72 -5.58
N SER A 100 2.75 0.58 -5.84
CA SER A 100 2.02 0.34 -7.10
C SER A 100 0.88 1.34 -7.29
N ALA A 101 0.08 1.62 -6.25
CA ALA A 101 -1.00 2.59 -6.34
C ALA A 101 -0.50 4.03 -6.54
N GLU A 102 0.63 4.41 -5.92
CA GLU A 102 1.29 5.70 -6.14
C GLU A 102 1.85 5.83 -7.57
N GLU A 103 2.45 4.76 -8.09
CA GLU A 103 2.96 4.71 -9.47
C GLU A 103 1.83 4.91 -10.48
N THR A 104 0.76 4.12 -10.40
CA THR A 104 -0.41 4.27 -11.29
C THR A 104 -1.04 5.66 -11.17
N ARG A 105 -1.12 6.23 -9.95
CA ARG A 105 -1.61 7.61 -9.78
C ARG A 105 -0.72 8.62 -10.52
N ASN A 106 0.60 8.47 -10.42
CA ASN A 106 1.56 9.38 -11.06
C ASN A 106 1.54 9.26 -12.59
N GLU A 107 1.39 8.05 -13.12
CA GLU A 107 1.22 7.82 -14.56
C GLU A 107 -0.04 8.51 -15.09
N LEU A 108 -1.19 8.25 -14.47
CA LEU A 108 -2.46 8.87 -14.85
C LEU A 108 -2.45 10.40 -14.69
N GLN A 109 -1.79 10.92 -13.65
CA GLN A 109 -1.59 12.36 -13.48
C GLN A 109 -0.70 12.95 -14.59
N THR A 110 0.31 12.21 -15.04
CA THR A 110 1.20 12.63 -16.13
C THR A 110 0.43 12.68 -17.45
N ILE A 111 -0.40 11.67 -17.73
CA ILE A 111 -1.29 11.64 -18.91
C ILE A 111 -2.22 12.86 -18.92
N LEU A 112 -2.85 13.19 -17.78
CA LEU A 112 -3.73 14.35 -17.65
C LEU A 112 -2.97 15.67 -17.86
N LYS A 113 -1.79 15.82 -17.24
CA LYS A 113 -0.95 17.02 -17.40
C LYS A 113 -0.48 17.22 -18.84
N ASN A 114 -0.09 16.16 -19.53
CA ASN A 114 0.29 16.22 -20.95
C ASN A 114 -0.88 16.72 -21.83
N ASN A 115 -2.11 16.57 -21.36
CA ASN A 115 -3.33 17.06 -22.00
C ASN A 115 -3.87 18.38 -21.42
N HIS A 116 -3.08 19.10 -20.61
CA HIS A 116 -3.47 20.36 -19.96
C HIS A 116 -4.70 20.21 -19.04
N LEU A 117 -4.88 19.03 -18.47
CA LEU A 117 -5.94 18.73 -17.52
C LEU A 117 -5.32 18.51 -16.13
N ASP A 118 -5.91 19.14 -15.12
CA ASP A 118 -5.68 18.86 -13.71
C ASP A 118 -6.94 18.24 -13.11
N TYR A 119 -6.80 17.63 -11.94
CA TYR A 119 -7.92 17.04 -11.23
C TYR A 119 -7.91 17.41 -9.76
N LYS A 120 -9.10 17.68 -9.21
CA LYS A 120 -9.35 17.74 -7.78
C LYS A 120 -10.15 16.51 -7.39
N VAL A 121 -9.56 15.65 -6.58
CA VAL A 121 -10.21 14.45 -6.03
C VAL A 121 -10.44 14.65 -4.54
N ASP A 122 -11.68 14.50 -4.09
CA ASP A 122 -12.06 14.35 -2.68
C ASP A 122 -12.61 12.94 -2.51
N VAL A 123 -11.80 12.09 -1.89
CA VAL A 123 -12.19 10.74 -1.47
C VAL A 123 -12.12 10.71 0.05
N ARG A 124 -13.22 10.29 0.68
CA ARG A 124 -13.27 9.96 2.09
C ARG A 124 -13.75 8.54 2.25
N VAL A 125 -12.90 7.72 2.84
CA VAL A 125 -13.21 6.37 3.28
C VAL A 125 -13.39 6.41 4.79
N THR A 126 -14.57 5.98 5.25
CA THR A 126 -14.87 5.81 6.68
C THR A 126 -15.26 4.36 6.92
N ARG A 127 -14.92 3.85 8.11
CA ARG A 127 -15.37 2.53 8.55
C ARG A 127 -16.65 2.69 9.35
N ASP A 128 -17.69 1.94 9.01
CA ASP A 128 -18.90 1.93 9.83
C ASP A 128 -18.75 1.04 11.08
N SER A 129 -19.79 0.97 11.89
CA SER A 129 -19.84 0.16 13.11
C SER A 129 -19.84 -1.35 12.87
N GLU A 130 -20.15 -1.80 11.65
CA GLU A 130 -20.15 -3.21 11.24
C GLU A 130 -18.79 -3.64 10.65
N GLY A 131 -17.89 -2.68 10.40
CA GLY A 131 -16.55 -2.90 9.89
C GLY A 131 -16.41 -2.72 8.39
N GLU A 132 -17.50 -2.36 7.70
CA GLU A 132 -17.58 -2.13 6.26
C GLU A 132 -17.02 -0.76 5.87
N TYR A 133 -16.53 -0.66 4.62
CA TYR A 133 -15.97 0.58 4.08
C TYR A 133 -17.06 1.43 3.41
N VAL A 134 -17.42 2.54 4.05
CA VAL A 134 -18.28 3.57 3.45
C VAL A 134 -17.41 4.55 2.67
N ILE A 135 -17.61 4.62 1.35
CA ILE A 135 -16.79 5.42 0.42
C ILE A 135 -17.60 6.62 -0.08
N LYS A 136 -17.16 7.84 0.25
CA LYS A 136 -17.64 9.08 -0.39
C LYS A 136 -16.57 9.55 -1.38
N LYS A 137 -16.96 9.72 -2.64
CA LYS A 137 -16.03 10.01 -3.74
C LYS A 137 -16.54 11.14 -4.62
N SER A 138 -15.69 12.11 -4.91
CA SER A 138 -15.94 13.13 -5.93
C SER A 138 -14.65 13.46 -6.68
N ILE A 139 -14.75 13.62 -7.99
CA ILE A 139 -13.67 14.08 -8.86
C ILE A 139 -14.16 15.27 -9.68
N LYS A 140 -13.37 16.34 -9.71
CA LYS A 140 -13.59 17.49 -10.59
C LYS A 140 -12.36 17.68 -11.45
N LEU A 141 -12.52 17.55 -12.77
CA LEU A 141 -11.48 17.88 -13.73
C LEU A 141 -11.47 19.39 -13.97
N VAL A 142 -10.28 19.96 -14.01
CA VAL A 142 -10.05 21.40 -14.22
C VAL A 142 -9.04 21.55 -15.34
N THR A 143 -9.38 22.31 -16.39
CA THR A 143 -8.40 22.63 -17.43
C THR A 143 -7.36 23.61 -16.88
N ILE A 144 -6.08 23.30 -17.06
CA ILE A 144 -4.98 24.19 -16.71
C ILE A 144 -4.91 25.26 -17.81
N LYS A 145 -5.07 26.53 -17.41
CA LYS A 145 -4.94 27.68 -18.30
C LYS A 145 -3.48 28.03 -18.56
#